data_AF-A0A3C1ZGW5-F1
#
_entry.id   AF-A0A3C1ZGW5-F1
#
_cell.length_a   1.000
_cell.length_b   1.000
_cell.length_c   1.000
_cell.angle_alpha   90.00
_cell.angle_beta   90.00
_cell.angle_gamma   90.00
#
_symmetry.space_group_name_H-M   'P 1'
#
loop_
_entity.id
_entity.type
_entity.pdbx_description
1 polymer ?
#
loop_
_entity_poly.entity_id
_entity_poly.type
_entity_poly.pdbx_seq_one_letter_code
_entity_poly.pdbx_strand_id
1 'polypeptide(L)'
;MRPGDRLLAIDGQPIKELSQAQYLLTGKPLNSLCALSLVREGKPIHILLKTQAMPKSPMIKQAKSEASEDLLQAVTGMLLEHISGPRGPGGSYKILKLWPGLPADESGLREGDLIKFARFRGNYPEGLASFDISVKSPASG
;
A
#
# COMPACT_ATOMS: atom_id res chain seq x y z
N MET A 1 -10.59 -1.54 12.71
CA MET A 1 -11.58 -1.04 11.75
C MET A 1 -11.25 -1.63 10.38
N ARG A 2 -12.23 -1.94 9.55
CA ARG A 2 -12.02 -2.48 8.20
C ARG A 2 -12.66 -1.57 7.15
N PRO A 3 -12.23 -1.65 5.87
CA PRO A 3 -12.92 -0.95 4.79
C PRO A 3 -14.42 -1.26 4.80
N GLY A 4 -15.24 -0.23 4.59
CA GLY A 4 -16.71 -0.31 4.68
C GLY A 4 -17.31 0.02 6.05
N ASP A 5 -16.49 0.14 7.11
CA ASP A 5 -16.96 0.67 8.40
C ASP A 5 -17.18 2.19 8.31
N ARG A 6 -18.30 2.68 8.83
CA ARG A 6 -18.57 4.11 9.00
C ARG A 6 -18.40 4.53 10.45
N LEU A 7 -17.43 5.40 10.73
CA LEU A 7 -17.21 5.94 12.07
C LEU A 7 -18.31 6.96 12.43
N LEU A 8 -18.90 6.81 13.62
CA LEU A 8 -19.93 7.71 14.16
C LEU A 8 -19.43 8.54 15.33
N ALA A 9 -18.62 7.96 16.22
CA ALA A 9 -18.12 8.66 17.41
C ALA A 9 -16.77 8.13 17.89
N ILE A 10 -16.01 9.00 18.54
CA ILE A 10 -14.77 8.68 19.27
C ILE A 10 -14.95 9.13 20.72
N ASP A 11 -14.79 8.23 21.69
CA ASP A 11 -15.01 8.47 23.12
C ASP A 11 -16.33 9.19 23.43
N GLY A 12 -17.40 8.79 22.74
CA GLY A 12 -18.72 9.41 22.87
C GLY A 12 -18.89 10.76 22.16
N GLN A 13 -17.82 11.33 21.59
CA GLN A 13 -17.92 12.55 20.78
C GLN A 13 -18.32 12.22 19.33
N PRO A 14 -19.45 12.74 18.83
CA PRO A 14 -19.93 12.45 17.48
C PRO A 14 -19.02 13.07 16.42
N ILE A 15 -18.76 12.31 15.36
CA ILE A 15 -17.91 12.69 14.23
C ILE A 15 -18.78 12.86 13.01
N LYS A 16 -18.76 14.06 12.42
CA LYS A 16 -19.41 14.35 11.14
C LYS A 16 -18.42 14.38 9.99
N GLU A 17 -17.19 14.81 10.27
CA GLU A 17 -16.15 15.01 9.28
C GLU A 17 -14.84 14.32 9.67
N LEU A 18 -14.04 13.94 8.67
CA LEU A 18 -12.76 13.27 8.88
C LEU A 18 -11.77 14.12 9.68
N SER A 19 -11.78 15.44 9.45
CA SER A 19 -10.95 16.42 10.16
C SER A 19 -11.16 16.38 11.67
N GLN A 20 -12.41 16.24 12.12
CA GLN A 20 -12.75 16.11 13.54
C GLN A 20 -12.17 14.82 14.14
N ALA A 21 -12.27 13.70 13.43
CA ALA A 21 -11.67 12.46 13.89
C ALA A 21 -10.16 12.57 14.06
N GLN A 22 -9.48 13.19 13.08
CA GLN A 22 -8.03 13.42 13.14
C GLN A 22 -7.65 14.31 14.33
N TYR A 23 -8.40 15.38 14.56
CA TYR A 23 -8.18 16.29 15.69
C TYR A 23 -8.29 15.55 17.04
N LEU A 24 -9.35 14.77 17.23
CA LEU A 24 -9.56 14.03 18.48
C LEU A 24 -8.53 12.93 18.73
N LEU A 25 -8.02 12.31 17.67
CA LEU A 25 -6.98 11.29 17.78
C LEU A 25 -5.59 11.89 18.04
N THR A 26 -5.31 13.09 17.53
CA THR A 26 -4.01 13.77 17.70
C THR A 26 -3.74 14.12 19.16
N GLY A 27 -4.77 14.52 19.91
CA GLY A 27 -4.64 14.85 21.33
C GLY A 27 -4.53 13.65 22.27
N LYS A 28 -4.65 12.41 21.77
CA LYS A 28 -4.67 11.23 22.63
C LYS A 28 -3.27 10.75 23.01
N PRO A 29 -3.03 10.39 24.29
CA PRO A 29 -1.80 9.74 24.70
C PRO A 29 -1.57 8.45 23.93
N LEU A 30 -0.29 8.12 23.70
CA LEU A 30 0.09 6.81 23.21
C LEU A 30 -0.31 5.72 24.19
N ASN A 31 -0.70 4.55 23.65
CA ASN A 31 -1.10 3.38 24.43
C ASN A 31 -2.37 3.53 25.28
N SER A 32 -3.14 4.61 25.11
CA SER A 32 -4.43 4.79 25.78
C SER A 32 -5.54 4.01 25.08
N LEU A 33 -6.61 3.70 25.82
CA LEU A 33 -7.82 3.15 25.20
C LEU A 33 -8.64 4.26 24.54
N CYS A 34 -9.27 3.91 23.43
CA CYS A 34 -10.11 4.77 22.61
C CYS A 34 -11.38 3.98 22.26
N ALA A 35 -12.53 4.45 22.71
CA ALA A 35 -13.82 3.89 22.35
C ALA A 35 -14.25 4.43 20.98
N LEU A 36 -14.61 3.54 20.06
CA LEU A 36 -15.16 3.89 18.75
C LEU A 36 -16.58 3.36 18.65
N SER A 37 -17.49 4.23 18.22
CA SER A 37 -18.83 3.85 17.77
C SER A 37 -18.86 3.90 16.26
N LEU A 38 -19.25 2.82 15.61
CA LEU A 38 -19.25 2.69 14.15
C LEU A 38 -20.47 1.92 13.66
N VAL A 39 -20.75 2.04 12.37
CA VAL A 39 -21.77 1.24 11.67
C VAL A 39 -21.05 0.35 10.68
N ARG A 40 -21.39 -0.94 10.69
CA ARG A 40 -20.93 -1.93 9.73
C ARG A 40 -22.13 -2.67 9.19
N GLU A 41 -22.32 -2.65 7.88
CA GLU A 41 -23.44 -3.33 7.22
C GLU A 41 -24.79 -2.96 7.85
N GLY A 42 -24.96 -1.67 8.20
CA GLY A 42 -26.18 -1.14 8.83
C GLY A 42 -26.32 -1.41 10.33
N LYS A 43 -25.44 -2.21 10.95
CA LYS A 43 -25.49 -2.53 12.38
C LYS A 43 -24.54 -1.64 13.20
N PRO A 44 -24.99 -1.07 14.33
CA PRO A 44 -24.11 -0.33 15.23
C PRO A 44 -23.15 -1.30 15.93
N ILE A 45 -21.89 -0.89 16.05
CA ILE A 45 -20.82 -1.63 16.72
C ILE A 45 -20.06 -0.64 17.60
N HIS A 46 -19.72 -1.08 18.82
CA HIS A 46 -18.84 -0.38 19.72
C HIS A 46 -17.58 -1.21 19.94
N ILE A 47 -16.41 -0.61 19.73
CA ILE A 47 -15.12 -1.27 19.95
C ILE A 47 -14.21 -0.38 20.79
N LEU A 48 -13.39 -0.99 21.65
CA LEU A 48 -12.26 -0.32 22.25
C LEU A 48 -10.98 -0.68 21.48
N LEU A 49 -10.23 0.35 21.08
CA LEU A 49 -8.92 0.19 20.45
C LEU A 49 -7.85 0.90 21.29
N LYS A 50 -6.65 0.34 21.29
CA LYS A 50 -5.48 0.98 21.89
C LYS A 50 -4.84 1.94 20.89
N THR A 51 -4.59 3.18 21.28
CA THR A 51 -3.84 4.15 20.46
C THR A 51 -2.40 3.67 20.30
N GLN A 52 -1.85 3.88 19.12
CA GLN A 52 -0.47 3.55 18.81
C GLN A 52 0.17 4.73 18.09
N ALA A 53 1.50 4.79 18.16
CA ALA A 53 2.24 5.77 17.38
C ALA A 53 1.96 5.54 15.90
N MET A 54 1.64 6.63 15.21
CA MET A 54 1.60 6.60 13.75
C MET A 54 3.00 6.16 13.28
N PRO A 55 3.12 5.09 12.48
CA PRO A 55 4.42 4.68 11.96
C PRO A 55 5.02 5.85 11.17
N LYS A 56 6.31 6.14 11.39
CA LYS A 56 7.04 7.24 10.72
C LYS A 56 6.97 7.19 9.19
N SER A 57 6.65 6.02 8.62
CA SER A 57 6.33 5.87 7.20
C SER A 57 5.17 4.88 7.03
N PRO A 58 3.96 5.35 6.65
CA PRO A 58 2.81 4.49 6.34
C PRO A 58 3.11 3.48 5.23
N MET A 59 3.98 3.86 4.27
CA MET A 59 4.44 2.97 3.19
C MET A 59 5.07 1.68 3.72
N ILE A 60 5.80 1.72 4.85
CA ILE A 60 6.53 0.55 5.36
C ILE A 60 5.56 -0.53 5.89
N LYS A 61 4.42 -0.15 6.47
CA LYS A 61 3.40 -1.13 6.91
C LYS A 61 2.65 -1.71 5.71
N GLN A 62 2.31 -0.88 4.74
CA GLN A 62 1.56 -1.28 3.55
C GLN A 62 2.40 -2.18 2.63
N ALA A 63 3.67 -1.86 2.44
CA ALA A 63 4.64 -2.66 1.70
C ALA A 63 4.84 -4.08 2.25
N LYS A 64 4.54 -4.32 3.54
CA LYS A 64 4.61 -5.66 4.15
C LYS A 64 3.39 -6.54 3.84
N SER A 65 2.27 -5.94 3.45
CA SER A 65 1.01 -6.64 3.15
C SER A 65 0.67 -6.70 1.66
N GLU A 66 1.31 -5.86 0.84
CA GLU A 66 1.14 -5.83 -0.60
C GLU A 66 2.01 -6.90 -1.28
N ALA A 67 1.56 -7.38 -2.44
CA ALA A 67 2.39 -8.25 -3.26
C ALA A 67 3.60 -7.45 -3.75
N SER A 68 4.77 -8.07 -3.80
CA SER A 68 6.03 -7.37 -4.12
C SER A 68 6.00 -6.63 -5.47
N GLU A 69 5.16 -7.07 -6.41
CA GLU A 69 4.95 -6.43 -7.70
C GLU A 69 4.13 -5.15 -7.60
N ASP A 70 3.25 -5.04 -6.63
CA ASP A 70 2.45 -3.84 -6.39
C ASP A 70 3.35 -2.74 -5.80
N LEU A 71 4.27 -3.13 -4.92
CA LEU A 71 5.31 -2.23 -4.41
C LEU A 71 6.25 -1.78 -5.54
N LEU A 72 6.69 -2.70 -6.41
CA LEU A 72 7.52 -2.39 -7.57
C LEU A 72 6.83 -1.35 -8.46
N GLN A 73 5.56 -1.57 -8.82
CA GLN A 73 4.75 -0.62 -9.60
C GLN A 73 4.70 0.77 -8.95
N ALA A 74 4.48 0.82 -7.63
CA ALA A 74 4.39 2.07 -6.88
C ALA A 74 5.73 2.82 -6.83
N VAL A 75 6.86 2.12 -6.64
CA VAL A 75 8.18 2.77 -6.50
C VAL A 75 8.82 3.16 -7.83
N THR A 76 8.51 2.46 -8.92
CA THR A 76 9.10 2.75 -10.24
C THR A 76 8.18 3.52 -11.17
N GLY A 77 6.89 3.65 -10.86
CA GLY A 77 5.97 4.37 -11.73
C GLY A 77 5.66 3.61 -13.02
N MET A 78 5.24 2.35 -12.88
CA MET A 78 4.78 1.53 -14.01
C MET A 78 3.56 0.70 -13.63
N LEU A 79 2.78 0.30 -14.62
CA LEU A 79 1.63 -0.59 -14.45
C LEU A 79 1.96 -1.95 -15.05
N LEU A 80 1.78 -3.01 -14.27
CA LEU A 80 2.08 -4.38 -14.67
C LEU A 80 0.80 -5.21 -14.79
N GLU A 81 0.68 -5.94 -15.89
CA GLU A 81 -0.27 -7.04 -16.05
C GLU A 81 0.40 -8.36 -15.72
N HIS A 82 -0.19 -9.15 -14.85
CA HIS A 82 0.32 -10.50 -14.55
C HIS A 82 -0.07 -11.46 -15.69
N ILE A 83 0.92 -12.12 -16.29
CA ILE A 83 0.72 -13.04 -17.40
C ILE A 83 0.71 -14.49 -16.92
N SER A 84 1.71 -14.89 -16.14
CA SER A 84 1.89 -16.28 -15.72
C SER A 84 2.81 -16.43 -14.52
N GLY A 85 2.71 -17.58 -13.84
CA GLY A 85 3.53 -17.90 -12.67
C GLY A 85 2.89 -17.45 -11.35
N PRO A 86 3.67 -17.49 -10.24
CA PRO A 86 3.21 -16.97 -8.95
C PRO A 86 3.19 -15.44 -8.95
N ARG A 87 2.31 -14.86 -8.13
CA ARG A 87 2.38 -13.43 -7.77
C ARG A 87 3.65 -13.20 -6.95
N GLY A 88 4.45 -12.20 -7.33
CA GLY A 88 5.76 -11.87 -6.76
C GLY A 88 6.92 -12.57 -7.46
N PRO A 89 8.01 -12.90 -6.73
CA PRO A 89 9.19 -13.53 -7.32
C PRO A 89 8.85 -14.85 -8.02
N GLY A 90 9.34 -15.01 -9.25
CA GLY A 90 9.03 -16.12 -10.15
C GLY A 90 7.92 -15.82 -11.17
N GLY A 91 7.11 -14.78 -10.93
CA GLY A 91 6.05 -14.34 -11.84
C GLY A 91 6.57 -13.64 -13.09
N SER A 92 5.75 -13.69 -14.14
CA SER A 92 5.97 -13.00 -15.42
C SER A 92 4.87 -11.97 -15.65
N TYR A 93 5.28 -10.77 -16.04
CA TYR A 93 4.44 -9.59 -16.12
C TYR A 93 4.67 -8.86 -17.45
N LYS A 94 3.66 -8.14 -17.94
CA LYS A 94 3.77 -7.24 -19.08
C LYS A 94 3.65 -5.81 -18.59
N ILE A 95 4.51 -4.92 -19.07
CA ILE A 95 4.35 -3.48 -18.85
C ILE A 95 3.15 -3.01 -19.67
N LEU A 96 2.10 -2.55 -19.01
CA LEU A 96 0.95 -1.93 -19.67
C LEU A 96 1.16 -0.44 -19.87
N LYS A 97 1.78 0.21 -18.90
CA LYS A 97 1.92 1.66 -18.89
C LYS A 97 3.16 2.10 -18.12
N LEU A 98 3.77 3.19 -18.59
CA LEU A 98 4.82 3.93 -17.89
C LEU A 98 4.35 5.36 -17.67
N TRP A 99 4.71 5.95 -16.53
CA TRP A 99 4.43 7.35 -16.25
C TRP A 99 5.70 8.19 -16.51
N PRO A 100 5.61 9.27 -17.30
CA PRO A 100 6.77 10.08 -17.68
C PRO A 100 7.51 10.66 -16.48
N GLY A 101 8.84 10.62 -16.53
CA GLY A 101 9.73 11.18 -15.49
C GLY A 101 9.73 10.39 -14.18
N LEU A 102 9.25 9.14 -14.20
CA LEU A 102 9.38 8.20 -13.10
C LEU A 102 10.46 7.15 -13.41
N PRO A 103 11.01 6.45 -12.41
CA PRO A 103 12.22 5.62 -12.59
C PRO A 103 12.13 4.58 -13.71
N ALA A 104 10.95 3.98 -13.93
CA ALA A 104 10.76 3.00 -15.00
C ALA A 104 10.89 3.63 -16.40
N ASP A 105 10.33 4.83 -16.60
CA ASP A 105 10.42 5.58 -17.85
C ASP A 105 11.88 5.97 -18.16
N GLU A 106 12.61 6.45 -17.15
CA GLU A 106 14.02 6.85 -17.29
C GLU A 106 14.98 5.66 -17.51
N SER A 107 14.55 4.44 -17.17
CA SER A 107 15.38 3.23 -17.29
C SER A 107 15.35 2.59 -18.69
N GLY A 108 14.64 3.20 -19.65
CA GLY A 108 14.56 2.74 -21.03
C GLY A 108 13.57 1.59 -21.25
N LEU A 109 12.76 1.26 -20.26
CA LEU A 109 11.63 0.34 -20.37
C LEU A 109 10.55 0.92 -21.27
N ARG A 110 9.75 0.04 -21.87
CA ARG A 110 8.65 0.42 -22.75
C ARG A 110 7.38 -0.34 -22.45
N GLU A 111 6.26 0.29 -22.79
CA GLU A 111 4.97 -0.40 -22.83
C GLU A 111 5.06 -1.60 -23.77
N GLY A 112 4.57 -2.76 -23.31
CA GLY A 112 4.68 -4.04 -24.00
C GLY A 112 5.87 -4.90 -23.60
N ASP A 113 6.87 -4.37 -22.89
CA ASP A 113 8.00 -5.16 -22.40
C ASP A 113 7.53 -6.25 -21.42
N LEU A 114 8.22 -7.39 -21.45
CA LEU A 114 8.00 -8.50 -20.53
C LEU A 114 8.99 -8.43 -19.38
N ILE A 115 8.47 -8.40 -18.16
CA ILE A 115 9.25 -8.43 -16.93
C ILE A 115 9.12 -9.82 -16.28
N LYS A 116 10.26 -10.46 -16.02
CA LYS A 116 10.34 -11.59 -15.11
C LYS A 116 10.84 -11.12 -13.75
N PHE A 117 10.04 -11.32 -12.71
CA PHE A 117 10.40 -10.93 -11.37
C PHE A 117 11.32 -11.98 -10.76
N ALA A 118 12.60 -11.68 -10.58
CA ALA A 118 13.56 -12.66 -10.11
C ALA A 118 13.60 -12.72 -8.58
N ARG A 119 13.83 -11.58 -7.92
CA ARG A 119 13.98 -11.53 -6.46
C ARG A 119 13.49 -10.21 -5.89
N PHE A 120 12.98 -10.28 -4.67
CA PHE A 120 12.63 -9.12 -3.86
C PHE A 120 13.29 -9.24 -2.49
N ARG A 121 13.93 -8.16 -2.02
CA ARG A 121 14.44 -8.07 -0.65
C ARG A 121 14.01 -6.73 -0.06
N GLY A 122 13.24 -6.77 1.01
CA GLY A 122 12.88 -5.58 1.79
C GLY A 122 13.67 -5.52 3.09
N ASN A 123 14.45 -4.46 3.29
CA ASN A 123 14.95 -4.05 4.60
C ASN A 123 14.08 -2.90 5.14
N TYR A 124 12.87 -3.29 5.56
CA TYR A 124 11.82 -2.38 6.02
C TYR A 124 12.19 -1.48 7.21
N PRO A 125 12.99 -1.92 8.20
CA PRO A 125 13.49 -1.03 9.27
C PRO A 125 14.27 0.19 8.75
N GLU A 126 15.00 0.02 7.65
CA GLU A 126 15.81 1.08 7.02
C GLU A 126 15.07 1.78 5.87
N GLY A 127 13.85 1.33 5.54
CA GLY A 127 13.08 1.85 4.41
C GLY A 127 13.66 1.49 3.05
N LEU A 128 14.51 0.47 2.97
CA LEU A 128 15.14 0.03 1.73
C LEU A 128 14.39 -1.18 1.14
N ALA A 129 14.20 -1.15 -0.18
CA ALA A 129 13.69 -2.28 -0.94
C ALA A 129 14.53 -2.44 -2.21
N SER A 130 14.94 -3.67 -2.52
CA SER A 130 15.66 -4.00 -3.74
C SER A 130 14.89 -5.03 -4.56
N PHE A 131 14.86 -4.81 -5.87
CA PHE A 131 14.16 -5.63 -6.84
C PHE A 131 15.16 -6.10 -7.90
N ASP A 132 15.22 -7.41 -8.12
CA ASP A 132 15.92 -7.99 -9.27
C ASP A 132 14.85 -8.37 -10.30
N ILE A 133 14.87 -7.69 -11.45
CA ILE A 133 13.98 -7.97 -12.58
C ILE A 133 14.79 -8.25 -13.85
N SER A 134 14.26 -9.11 -14.71
CA SER A 134 14.79 -9.33 -16.05
C SER A 134 13.75 -8.85 -17.07
N VAL A 135 14.20 -8.11 -18.07
CA VAL A 135 13.31 -7.48 -19.05
C VAL A 135 13.61 -8.03 -20.44
N LYS A 136 12.56 -8.35 -21.18
CA LYS A 136 12.63 -8.74 -22.59
C LYS A 136 11.71 -7.86 -23.42
N SER A 137 12.29 -7.11 -24.35
CA SER A 137 11.54 -6.28 -25.29
C SER A 137 11.10 -7.08 -26.51
N PRO A 138 9.80 -7.06 -26.87
CA PRO A 138 9.31 -7.72 -28.08
C PRO A 138 9.83 -7.10 -29.37
N ALA A 139 10.26 -5.84 -29.34
CA ALA A 139 10.73 -5.08 -30.50
C ALA A 139 12.18 -5.41 -30.94
N SER A 140 12.84 -6.36 -30.28
CA SER A 140 14.24 -6.74 -30.52
C SER A 140 14.40 -8.05 -31.30
N GLY A 141 13.33 -8.54 -31.95
CA GLY A 141 13.31 -9.78 -32.73
C GLY A 141 13.00 -9.53 -34.19
#